data_AF-A0A537L8D3-F1
#
_entry.id   AF-A0A537L8D3-F1
#
_cell.length_a   1.000
_cell.length_b   1.000
_cell.length_c   1.000
_cell.angle_alpha   90.00
_cell.angle_beta   90.00
_cell.angle_gamma   90.00
#
_symmetry.space_group_name_H-M   'P 1'
#
loop_
_entity.id
_entity.type
_entity.pdbx_description
1 polymer ?
#
loop_
_entity_poly.entity_id
_entity_poly.type
_entity_poly.pdbx_seq_one_letter_code
_entity_poly.pdbx_strand_id
1 'polypeptide(L)'
;MAFLGLVSLPPPALAEADVFQQAVNYVFTGQVDPQGGPEIVDRRSCIVVVRDPRFNRYIRYYLSRFKMDDALFDKTYAGSRVLYEVNVKGDDTVIEYLTPDKSAVIQGYRSAQIPLPGDIDQTRKALRIIFTDYCKAETPKTPF
;
A
#
# COMPACT_ATOMS: atom_id res chain seq x y z
N MET A 1 -32.43 12.79 44.21
CA MET A 1 -32.28 12.83 42.75
C MET A 1 -30.81 12.97 42.43
N ALA A 2 -30.18 11.98 41.83
CA ALA A 2 -28.79 12.01 41.43
C ALA A 2 -28.71 12.06 39.90
N PHE A 3 -28.25 13.19 39.36
CA PHE A 3 -27.94 13.33 37.94
C PHE A 3 -26.53 12.80 37.70
N LEU A 4 -26.42 11.60 37.13
CA LEU A 4 -25.16 11.10 36.57
C LEU A 4 -24.90 11.86 35.26
N GLY A 5 -23.97 12.81 35.32
CA GLY A 5 -23.48 13.52 34.14
C GLY A 5 -22.78 12.53 33.21
N LEU A 6 -23.32 12.36 32.01
CA LEU A 6 -22.63 11.73 30.89
C LEU A 6 -21.42 12.60 30.54
N VAL A 7 -20.22 12.14 30.91
CA VAL A 7 -18.99 12.66 30.33
C VAL A 7 -18.99 12.24 28.87
N SER A 8 -19.41 13.15 27.99
CA SER A 8 -19.19 13.00 26.56
C SER A 8 -17.69 13.09 26.33
N LEU A 9 -17.01 11.94 26.29
CA LEU A 9 -15.69 11.85 25.70
C LEU A 9 -15.79 12.42 24.28
N PRO A 10 -14.97 13.41 23.90
CA PRO A 10 -14.93 13.86 22.51
C PRO A 10 -14.61 12.62 21.64
N PRO A 11 -15.27 12.45 20.49
CA PRO A 11 -14.90 11.39 19.58
C PRO A 11 -13.40 11.52 19.31
N PRO A 12 -12.61 10.43 19.35
CA PRO A 12 -11.22 10.50 18.97
C PRO A 12 -11.19 11.14 17.60
N ALA A 13 -10.40 12.20 17.47
CA ALA A 13 -10.28 13.02 16.28
C ALA A 13 -10.76 12.28 15.03
N LEU A 14 -11.86 12.75 14.43
CA LEU A 14 -12.07 12.64 12.99
C LEU A 14 -10.73 13.09 12.41
N ALA A 15 -9.92 12.10 12.08
CA ALA A 15 -8.49 12.19 12.14
C ALA A 15 -8.02 13.28 11.19
N GLU A 16 -6.86 13.89 11.49
CA GLU A 16 -6.00 14.33 10.40
C GLU A 16 -6.09 13.26 9.32
N ALA A 17 -6.58 13.65 8.13
CA ALA A 17 -6.67 12.79 6.97
C ALA A 17 -5.43 11.90 6.95
N ASP A 18 -5.61 10.59 7.15
CA ASP A 18 -4.48 9.69 7.39
C ASP A 18 -3.62 9.64 6.12
N VAL A 19 -2.62 10.52 6.08
CA VAL A 19 -1.84 10.82 4.88
C VAL A 19 -1.19 9.55 4.35
N PHE A 20 -0.82 8.64 5.24
CA PHE A 20 -0.28 7.34 4.85
C PHE A 20 -1.32 6.48 4.13
N GLN A 21 -2.53 6.33 4.69
CA GLN A 21 -3.63 5.60 4.05
C GLN A 21 -4.03 6.25 2.72
N GLN A 22 -4.08 7.58 2.64
CA GLN A 22 -4.39 8.29 1.39
C GLN A 22 -3.33 8.06 0.33
N ALA A 23 -2.05 8.10 0.69
CA ALA A 23 -0.96 7.82 -0.23
C ALA A 23 -1.02 6.38 -0.74
N VAL A 24 -1.23 5.40 0.16
CA VAL A 24 -1.39 3.99 -0.21
C VAL A 24 -2.61 3.81 -1.12
N ASN A 25 -3.76 4.37 -0.76
CA ASN A 25 -4.96 4.35 -1.59
C ASN A 25 -4.67 4.89 -2.99
N TYR A 26 -3.99 6.03 -3.08
CA TYR A 26 -3.72 6.67 -4.36
C TYR A 26 -2.78 5.84 -5.24
N VAL A 27 -1.72 5.25 -4.67
CA VAL A 27 -0.78 4.40 -5.43
C VAL A 27 -1.49 3.21 -6.06
N PHE A 28 -2.35 2.52 -5.31
CA PHE A 28 -2.99 1.29 -5.79
C PHE A 28 -4.30 1.51 -6.57
N THR A 29 -4.97 2.66 -6.40
CA THR A 29 -6.31 2.90 -6.98
C THR A 29 -6.45 4.18 -7.78
N GLY A 30 -5.50 5.12 -7.66
CA GLY A 30 -5.59 6.45 -8.25
C GLY A 30 -6.58 7.38 -7.55
N GLN A 31 -7.13 6.97 -6.40
CA GLN A 31 -8.09 7.72 -5.61
C GLN A 31 -7.60 7.83 -4.17
N VAL A 32 -7.89 8.96 -3.50
CA VAL A 32 -7.47 9.19 -2.11
C VAL A 32 -8.32 8.44 -1.09
N ASP A 33 -9.59 8.20 -1.41
CA ASP A 33 -10.56 7.51 -0.54
C ASP A 33 -11.50 6.60 -1.37
N PRO A 34 -10.97 5.51 -1.95
CA PRO A 34 -11.74 4.55 -2.72
C PRO A 34 -12.59 3.63 -1.81
N GLN A 35 -13.81 3.32 -2.25
CA GLN A 35 -14.59 2.25 -1.63
C GLN A 35 -13.91 0.89 -1.84
N GLY A 36 -13.62 0.17 -0.75
CA GLY A 36 -12.96 -1.14 -0.81
C GLY A 36 -11.49 -1.06 -1.23
N GLY A 37 -10.82 0.05 -0.91
CA GLY A 37 -9.40 0.27 -1.19
C GLY A 37 -8.44 -0.66 -0.45
N PRO A 38 -7.12 -0.44 -0.65
CA PRO A 38 -6.08 -1.07 0.13
C PRO A 38 -6.28 -0.94 1.65
N GLU A 39 -5.93 -1.97 2.38
CA GLU A 39 -5.98 -2.01 3.84
C GLU A 39 -4.55 -2.05 4.40
N ILE A 40 -4.18 -1.09 5.25
CA ILE A 40 -2.91 -1.14 5.99
C ILE A 40 -3.12 -2.01 7.23
N VAL A 41 -2.69 -3.27 7.17
CA VAL A 41 -2.91 -4.26 8.23
C VAL A 41 -1.85 -4.21 9.33
N ASP A 42 -0.66 -3.69 9.02
CA ASP A 42 0.38 -3.37 9.99
C ASP A 42 1.12 -2.11 9.54
N ARG A 43 0.88 -0.99 10.25
CA ARG A 43 1.53 0.29 9.97
C ARG A 43 3.03 0.28 10.27
N ARG A 44 3.45 -0.44 11.32
CA ARG A 44 4.85 -0.45 11.78
C ARG A 44 5.72 -1.26 10.84
N SER A 45 5.19 -2.38 10.37
CA SER A 45 5.88 -3.26 9.42
C SER A 45 5.55 -2.92 7.95
N CYS A 46 4.78 -1.86 7.71
CA CYS A 46 4.40 -1.40 6.38
C CYS A 46 3.75 -2.49 5.49
N ILE A 47 2.83 -3.26 6.08
CA ILE A 47 2.12 -4.34 5.42
C ILE A 47 0.77 -3.83 4.93
N VAL A 48 0.54 -3.97 3.63
CA VAL A 48 -0.69 -3.54 2.95
C VAL A 48 -1.34 -4.72 2.27
N VAL A 49 -2.66 -4.87 2.38
CA VAL A 49 -3.43 -5.88 1.68
C VAL A 49 -4.32 -5.20 0.64
N VAL A 50 -4.23 -5.64 -0.61
CA VAL A 50 -5.01 -5.12 -1.73
C VAL A 50 -5.80 -6.27 -2.36
N ARG A 51 -7.05 -6.02 -2.74
CA ARG A 51 -7.82 -6.98 -3.52
C ARG A 51 -7.30 -6.99 -4.95
N ASP A 52 -6.97 -8.16 -5.47
CA ASP A 52 -6.66 -8.33 -6.88
C ASP A 52 -7.99 -8.32 -7.66
N PRO A 53 -8.26 -7.33 -8.54
CA PRO A 53 -9.52 -7.29 -9.27
C PRO A 53 -9.59 -8.35 -10.37
N ARG A 54 -8.43 -8.89 -10.81
CA ARG A 54 -8.34 -9.86 -11.92
C ARG A 54 -8.61 -11.29 -11.47
N PHE A 55 -8.19 -11.60 -10.25
CA PHE A 55 -8.30 -12.91 -9.65
C PHE A 55 -8.94 -12.70 -8.29
N ASN A 56 -10.03 -13.37 -7.93
CA ASN A 56 -10.76 -13.15 -6.68
C ASN A 56 -9.94 -13.60 -5.44
N ARG A 57 -8.86 -12.89 -5.15
CA ARG A 57 -7.83 -13.15 -4.14
C ARG A 57 -7.28 -11.82 -3.62
N TYR A 58 -6.47 -11.89 -2.58
CA TYR A 58 -5.80 -10.73 -2.01
C TYR A 58 -4.29 -10.81 -2.21
N ILE A 59 -3.65 -9.65 -2.30
CA ILE A 59 -2.20 -9.52 -2.37
C ILE A 59 -1.76 -8.75 -1.13
N ARG A 60 -0.89 -9.36 -0.34
CA ARG A 60 -0.18 -8.70 0.76
C ARG A 60 1.14 -8.16 0.23
N TYR A 61 1.38 -6.87 0.40
CA TYR A 61 2.59 -6.17 0.06
C TYR A 61 3.38 -5.84 1.32
N TYR A 62 4.69 -6.09 1.29
CA TYR A 62 5.65 -5.74 2.33
C TYR A 62 6.44 -4.51 1.87
N LEU A 63 5.87 -3.32 2.04
CA LEU A 63 6.41 -2.10 1.42
C LEU A 63 7.80 -1.75 1.96
N SER A 64 8.11 -2.04 3.22
CA SER A 64 9.45 -1.81 3.82
C SER A 64 10.56 -2.67 3.15
N ARG A 65 10.20 -3.68 2.37
CA ARG A 65 11.15 -4.57 1.68
C ARG A 65 11.40 -4.18 0.23
N PHE A 66 10.75 -3.12 -0.26
CA PHE A 66 10.92 -2.66 -1.63
C PHE A 66 12.24 -1.91 -1.76
N LYS A 67 13.06 -2.31 -2.73
CA LYS A 67 14.24 -1.54 -3.17
C LYS A 67 13.80 -0.45 -4.13
N MET A 68 13.29 0.64 -3.58
CA MET A 68 12.75 1.74 -4.39
C MET A 68 13.81 2.48 -5.20
N ASP A 69 15.08 2.47 -4.78
CA ASP A 69 16.19 3.04 -5.55
C ASP A 69 16.44 2.27 -6.87
N ASP A 70 16.09 0.98 -6.90
CA ASP A 70 16.19 0.11 -8.08
C ASP A 70 14.86 -0.05 -8.83
N ALA A 71 13.80 0.66 -8.41
CA ALA A 71 12.48 0.53 -8.99
C ALA A 71 12.42 1.09 -10.42
N LEU A 72 11.82 0.34 -11.34
CA LEU A 72 11.66 0.73 -12.73
C LEU A 72 10.25 1.22 -12.96
N PHE A 73 10.12 2.45 -13.46
CA PHE A 73 8.83 3.03 -13.84
C PHE A 73 8.64 2.91 -15.34
N ASP A 74 7.73 2.04 -15.75
CA ASP A 74 7.44 1.81 -17.15
C ASP A 74 6.20 2.59 -17.59
N LYS A 75 6.26 3.07 -18.83
CA LYS A 75 5.17 3.78 -19.49
C LYS A 75 4.72 2.94 -20.68
N THR A 76 3.48 2.50 -20.67
CA THR A 76 2.87 1.73 -21.76
C THR A 76 1.74 2.52 -22.41
N TYR A 77 1.43 2.18 -23.67
CA TYR A 77 0.38 2.83 -24.45
C TYR A 77 -0.71 1.80 -24.78
N ALA A 78 -1.94 2.11 -24.40
CA ALA A 78 -3.14 1.34 -24.71
C ALA A 78 -4.05 2.20 -25.61
N GLY A 79 -3.78 2.17 -26.92
CA GLY A 79 -4.38 3.10 -27.87
C GLY A 79 -3.92 4.53 -27.60
N SER A 80 -4.88 5.44 -27.34
CA SER A 80 -4.58 6.83 -26.95
C SER A 80 -4.33 7.01 -25.45
N ARG A 81 -4.53 5.96 -24.63
CA ARG A 81 -4.32 6.02 -23.18
C ARG A 81 -2.89 5.68 -22.83
N VAL A 82 -2.32 6.47 -21.93
CA VAL A 82 -1.04 6.18 -21.29
C VAL A 82 -1.32 5.44 -19.99
N LEU A 83 -0.63 4.34 -19.77
CA LEU A 83 -0.65 3.59 -18.51
C LEU A 83 0.76 3.58 -17.92
N TYR A 84 0.81 3.62 -16.60
CA TYR A 84 2.07 3.55 -15.86
C TYR A 84 2.07 2.33 -14.97
N GLU A 85 3.26 1.79 -14.75
CA GLU A 85 3.49 0.71 -13.79
C GLU A 85 4.83 0.91 -13.11
N VAL A 86 4.97 0.35 -11.92
CA VAL A 86 6.25 0.26 -11.23
C VAL A 86 6.61 -1.20 -11.02
N ASN A 87 7.83 -1.53 -11.42
CA ASN A 87 8.47 -2.81 -11.21
C ASN A 87 9.44 -2.69 -10.04
N VAL A 88 9.16 -3.40 -8.96
CA VAL A 88 9.96 -3.39 -7.73
C VAL A 88 10.57 -4.75 -7.46
N LYS A 89 11.73 -4.76 -6.81
CA LYS A 89 12.41 -5.95 -6.30
C LYS A 89 12.70 -5.79 -4.81
N GLY A 90 12.95 -6.90 -4.15
CA GLY A 90 13.48 -6.95 -2.79
C GLY A 90 14.42 -8.14 -2.61
N ASP A 91 15.18 -8.12 -1.51
CA ASP A 91 16.06 -9.25 -1.15
C ASP A 91 15.27 -10.47 -0.64
N ASP A 92 14.11 -10.21 -0.05
CA ASP A 92 13.17 -11.21 0.44
C ASP A 92 11.80 -11.05 -0.25
N THR A 93 10.82 -11.88 0.13
CA THR A 93 9.44 -11.81 -0.34
C THR A 93 8.87 -10.41 -0.12
N VAL A 94 8.48 -9.75 -1.21
CA VAL A 94 7.88 -8.41 -1.24
C VAL A 94 6.37 -8.47 -1.41
N ILE A 95 5.85 -9.56 -2.00
CA ILE A 95 4.42 -9.81 -2.09
C ILE A 95 4.07 -11.26 -1.77
N GLU A 96 2.86 -11.45 -1.25
CA GLU A 96 2.21 -12.74 -1.08
C GLU A 96 0.78 -12.70 -1.63
N TYR A 97 0.40 -13.70 -2.41
CA TYR A 97 -1.00 -13.96 -2.74
C TYR A 97 -1.65 -14.75 -1.61
N LEU A 98 -2.79 -14.28 -1.15
CA LEU A 98 -3.55 -14.88 -0.07
C LEU A 98 -4.82 -15.56 -0.60
N THR A 99 -5.37 -16.48 0.19
CA THR A 99 -6.71 -17.03 -0.01
C THR A 99 -7.79 -15.93 0.05
N PRO A 100 -9.00 -16.17 -0.50
CA PRO A 100 -10.07 -15.16 -0.51
C PRO A 100 -10.51 -14.69 0.90
N ASP A 101 -10.34 -15.53 1.91
CA ASP A 101 -10.59 -15.24 3.33
C ASP A 101 -9.37 -14.65 4.07
N LYS A 102 -8.26 -14.41 3.35
CA LYS A 102 -6.96 -13.90 3.85
C LYS A 102 -6.26 -14.81 4.89
N SER A 103 -6.74 -16.04 5.10
CA SER A 103 -6.26 -16.91 6.18
C SER A 103 -4.94 -17.62 5.88
N ALA A 104 -4.64 -17.87 4.61
CA ALA A 104 -3.44 -18.59 4.19
C ALA A 104 -2.70 -17.90 3.03
N VAL A 105 -1.39 -18.10 2.98
CA VAL A 105 -0.54 -17.70 1.86
C VAL A 105 -0.56 -18.80 0.81
N ILE A 106 -0.90 -18.43 -0.42
CA ILE A 106 -0.86 -19.32 -1.59
C ILE A 106 0.54 -19.33 -2.18
N GLN A 107 1.14 -18.14 -2.37
CA GLN A 107 2.43 -17.99 -3.03
C GLN A 107 3.09 -16.65 -2.70
N GLY A 108 4.41 -16.63 -2.53
CA GLY A 108 5.22 -15.42 -2.32
C GLY A 108 6.19 -15.14 -3.47
N TYR A 109 6.49 -13.86 -3.70
CA TYR A 109 7.44 -13.41 -4.72
C TYR A 109 8.36 -12.29 -4.21
N ARG A 110 9.58 -12.23 -4.74
CA ARG A 110 10.60 -11.21 -4.46
C ARG A 110 10.57 -10.00 -5.41
N SER A 111 9.61 -9.98 -6.32
CA SER A 111 9.36 -8.85 -7.21
C SER A 111 7.86 -8.64 -7.39
N ALA A 112 7.47 -7.42 -7.71
CA ALA A 112 6.10 -7.08 -8.02
C ALA A 112 6.03 -6.05 -9.16
N GLN A 113 5.05 -6.23 -10.05
CA GLN A 113 4.65 -5.25 -11.04
C GLN A 113 3.33 -4.66 -10.56
N ILE A 114 3.32 -3.36 -10.30
CA ILE A 114 2.18 -2.66 -9.71
C ILE A 114 1.67 -1.63 -10.72
N PRO A 115 0.44 -1.80 -11.25
CA PRO A 115 -0.18 -0.77 -12.07
C PRO A 115 -0.37 0.51 -11.26
N LEU A 116 -0.15 1.66 -11.91
CA LEU A 116 -0.30 2.98 -11.33
C LEU A 116 -1.46 3.69 -12.06
N PRO A 117 -2.72 3.48 -11.62
CA PRO A 117 -3.91 3.91 -12.35
C PRO A 117 -4.21 5.41 -12.24
N GLY A 118 -3.58 6.10 -11.29
CA GLY A 118 -3.78 7.53 -11.05
C GLY A 118 -2.95 8.44 -11.95
N ASP A 119 -3.02 9.74 -11.69
CA ASP A 119 -2.09 10.70 -12.29
C ASP A 119 -0.66 10.40 -11.85
N ILE A 120 0.30 10.45 -12.77
CA ILE A 120 1.67 10.03 -12.50
C ILE A 120 2.39 10.97 -11.52
N ASP A 121 2.11 12.26 -11.54
CA ASP A 121 2.76 13.21 -10.65
C ASP A 121 2.23 13.10 -9.23
N GLN A 122 0.92 12.88 -9.06
CA GLN A 122 0.33 12.56 -7.76
C GLN A 122 0.79 11.18 -7.26
N THR A 123 0.93 10.21 -8.15
CA THR A 123 1.46 8.88 -7.81
C THR A 123 2.89 8.99 -7.29
N ARG A 124 3.76 9.77 -7.95
CA ARG A 124 5.13 10.01 -7.47
C ARG A 124 5.17 10.68 -6.10
N LYS A 125 4.28 11.64 -5.84
CA LYS A 125 4.16 12.26 -4.51
C LYS A 125 3.74 11.23 -3.45
N ALA A 126 2.73 10.41 -3.76
CA ALA A 126 2.26 9.38 -2.86
C ALA A 126 3.36 8.33 -2.56
N LEU A 127 4.08 7.87 -3.58
CA LEU A 127 5.22 6.97 -3.42
C LEU A 127 6.32 7.61 -2.55
N ARG A 128 6.64 8.89 -2.77
CA ARG A 128 7.60 9.61 -1.92
C ARG A 128 7.17 9.63 -0.46
N ILE A 129 5.91 9.98 -0.18
CA ILE A 129 5.36 9.98 1.17
C ILE A 129 5.52 8.59 1.80
N ILE A 130 5.08 7.53 1.09
CA ILE A 130 5.16 6.15 1.57
C ILE A 130 6.60 5.78 1.91
N PHE A 131 7.55 5.92 0.99
CA PHE A 131 8.89 5.33 1.16
C PHE A 131 9.91 6.25 1.84
N THR A 132 9.64 7.55 1.94
CA THR A 132 10.51 8.50 2.65
C THR A 132 10.08 8.65 4.10
N ASP A 133 8.76 8.75 4.35
CA ASP A 133 8.25 9.18 5.65
C ASP A 133 7.79 8.01 6.52
N TYR A 134 7.23 6.94 5.91
CA TYR A 134 6.62 5.83 6.64
C TYR A 134 7.41 4.52 6.51
N CYS A 135 7.62 4.06 5.29
CA CYS A 135 8.10 2.73 4.93
C CYS A 135 9.51 2.76 4.38
N LYS A 136 10.44 3.28 5.20
CA LYS A 136 11.87 3.26 4.86
C LYS A 136 12.33 1.82 4.69
N ALA A 137 13.20 1.60 3.70
CA ALA A 137 13.75 0.27 3.43
C ALA A 137 14.40 -0.31 4.69
N GLU A 138 14.07 -1.56 5.01
CA GLU A 138 14.74 -2.29 6.09
C GLU A 138 16.23 -2.42 5.76
N THR A 139 17.09 -2.14 6.74
CA THR A 139 18.51 -2.47 6.60
C THR A 139 18.66 -3.98 6.44
N PRO A 140 19.44 -4.45 5.44
CA PRO A 140 19.64 -5.88 5.26
C PRO A 140 20.11 -6.51 6.56
N LYS A 141 19.44 -7.57 7.02
CA LYS A 141 19.97 -8.42 8.09
C LYS A 141 21.26 -9.02 7.53
N THR A 142 22.39 -8.54 8.03
CA THR A 142 23.72 -9.03 7.65
C THR A 142 23.76 -10.52 7.96
N PRO A 143 24.04 -11.40 6.98
CA PRO A 143 24.33 -12.79 7.31
C PRO A 143 25.66 -12.80 8.07
N PHE A 144 25.62 -13.28 9.31
CA PHE A 144 26.80 -13.60 10.11
C PHE A 144 27.57 -14.77 9.50
#